data_AF-A0A1H8F980-F1
#
_entry.id   AF-A0A1H8F980-F1
#
_cell.length_a   1.000
_cell.length_b   1.000
_cell.length_c   1.000
_cell.angle_alpha   90.00
_cell.angle_beta   90.00
_cell.angle_gamma   90.00
#
_symmetry.space_group_name_H-M   'P 1'
#
loop_
_entity.id
_entity.type
_entity.pdbx_description
1 polymer ?
#
loop_
_entity_poly.entity_id
_entity_poly.type
_entity_poly.pdbx_seq_one_letter_code
_entity_poly.pdbx_strand_id
1 'polypeptide(L)'
;MISKIKPGHMASLTAACMLAFSASTLSAQETEFDGDNEVHFRSNNYSGNHNQAVYNEHLQPVVTAIDYHTRVIYLFNYENDKLIIIDPLTSINGWPGDIPLQHTAVLPEGDMIYITSDNTENHPSYVIALKVLDIDWNAGTVSLNLESLMVADSPNTPAELPFVEPVNDVQNVPNWLIGRGTQIHGNTLLPYSDFMYMTEFTSDRVRVVDLKTNQLASVDPIAIPGYTEQTHGINFNRSGTVGLGTGYFFDNSMIDVYKPNRETGELQVVGQIMLGNEKRHAAFTHFVYWLDERFAVTASMQFDKTSLTPDTTRKIIPPSVWLLDTVEGTATKIIRHTKRVNGRGVFRSPSDLAVVNGKLYLAEEDSLDYEFGEDGYISVWDLTDRYNPRFIKRMKPGHELPQGYSVAHTISPTPDNRYLIVASWVSGYVLKIDTVTDQVVKQWGPEDGLVQPHGIFAAGGTR
;
A
#
# COMPACT_ATOMS: atom_id res chain seq x y z
N MET A 1 -55.05 -41.93 2.68
CA MET A 1 -56.32 -42.14 1.95
C MET A 1 -56.72 -40.81 1.32
N ILE A 2 -56.74 -40.75 -0.03
CA ILE A 2 -57.54 -39.88 -0.91
C ILE A 2 -57.42 -38.35 -0.68
N SER A 3 -56.57 -37.64 -1.42
CA SER A 3 -56.83 -36.98 -2.72
C SER A 3 -57.91 -35.88 -2.70
N LYS A 4 -57.56 -34.68 -3.19
CA LYS A 4 -58.25 -34.06 -4.34
C LYS A 4 -57.40 -32.94 -4.95
N ILE A 5 -57.09 -33.15 -6.22
CA ILE A 5 -56.51 -32.25 -7.21
C ILE A 5 -57.66 -31.65 -8.03
N LYS A 6 -57.46 -30.44 -8.60
CA LYS A 6 -57.73 -30.00 -10.01
C LYS A 6 -58.19 -28.52 -10.09
N PRO A 7 -58.14 -27.84 -11.26
CA PRO A 7 -57.00 -27.61 -12.17
C PRO A 7 -57.06 -26.20 -12.86
N GLY A 8 -56.11 -25.90 -13.75
CA GLY A 8 -56.23 -24.83 -14.78
C GLY A 8 -54.87 -24.38 -15.30
N HIS A 9 -54.32 -25.02 -16.35
CA HIS A 9 -54.23 -24.54 -17.76
C HIS A 9 -53.42 -23.25 -17.95
N MET A 10 -52.58 -23.04 -18.97
CA MET A 10 -51.85 -23.83 -19.98
C MET A 10 -51.13 -22.77 -20.86
N ALA A 11 -49.94 -23.10 -21.40
CA ALA A 11 -49.16 -22.48 -22.52
C ALA A 11 -47.74 -22.11 -22.02
N SER A 12 -46.66 -22.85 -22.34
CA SER A 12 -46.08 -23.26 -23.63
C SER A 12 -45.57 -22.09 -24.48
N LEU A 13 -44.25 -21.85 -24.42
CA LEU A 13 -43.44 -21.49 -25.58
C LEU A 13 -41.99 -21.91 -25.36
N THR A 14 -41.63 -22.98 -26.05
CA THR A 14 -40.30 -23.47 -26.35
C THR A 14 -39.63 -22.57 -27.39
N ALA A 15 -38.34 -22.30 -27.22
CA ALA A 15 -37.42 -22.09 -28.33
C ALA A 15 -36.03 -22.61 -27.94
N ALA A 16 -35.60 -23.63 -28.69
CA ALA A 16 -34.27 -24.21 -28.68
C ALA A 16 -33.37 -23.46 -29.67
N CYS A 17 -32.06 -23.46 -29.40
CA CYS A 17 -30.95 -23.46 -30.38
C CYS A 17 -29.65 -23.64 -29.57
N MET A 18 -29.10 -24.85 -29.43
CA MET A 18 -28.15 -25.53 -30.34
C MET A 18 -26.85 -24.76 -30.60
N LEU A 19 -25.82 -25.27 -29.90
CA LEU A 19 -24.38 -25.34 -30.21
C LEU A 19 -23.94 -25.01 -31.64
N ALA A 20 -22.88 -24.22 -31.74
CA ALA A 20 -21.86 -24.35 -32.78
C ALA A 20 -20.47 -24.18 -32.15
N PHE A 21 -19.74 -25.30 -32.08
CA PHE A 21 -18.30 -25.32 -31.98
C PHE A 21 -17.72 -24.80 -33.30
N SER A 22 -16.78 -23.86 -33.24
CA SER A 22 -15.80 -23.67 -34.31
C SER A 22 -14.42 -23.56 -33.66
N ALA A 23 -13.67 -24.64 -33.78
CA ALA A 23 -12.23 -24.66 -33.61
C ALA A 23 -11.59 -23.81 -34.71
N SER A 24 -10.74 -22.86 -34.33
CA SER A 24 -9.71 -22.31 -35.20
C SER A 24 -8.36 -22.81 -34.69
N THR A 25 -7.77 -23.68 -35.50
CA THR A 25 -6.37 -24.05 -35.48
C THR A 25 -5.52 -22.82 -35.77
N LEU A 26 -4.73 -22.37 -34.81
CA LEU A 26 -3.56 -21.52 -35.06
C LEU A 26 -2.33 -22.36 -34.80
N SER A 27 -1.62 -22.66 -35.89
CA SER A 27 -0.33 -23.30 -35.91
C SER A 27 0.70 -22.40 -35.22
N ALA A 28 1.35 -22.91 -34.19
CA ALA A 28 2.60 -22.34 -33.71
C ALA A 28 3.66 -22.58 -34.79
N GLN A 29 4.06 -21.51 -35.47
CA GLN A 29 5.26 -21.49 -36.29
C GLN A 29 6.41 -21.08 -35.38
N GLU A 30 7.39 -21.96 -35.21
CA GLU A 30 8.67 -21.66 -34.59
C GLU A 30 9.31 -20.50 -35.35
N THR A 31 9.54 -19.38 -34.65
CA THR A 31 10.49 -18.35 -35.08
C THR A 31 11.63 -18.35 -34.08
N GLU A 32 12.80 -18.70 -34.61
CA GLU A 32 14.10 -18.58 -33.96
C GLU A 32 14.28 -17.18 -33.36
N PHE A 33 14.62 -17.14 -32.07
CA PHE A 33 14.97 -15.92 -31.36
C PHE A 33 16.46 -15.67 -31.64
N ASP A 34 16.73 -14.91 -32.71
CA ASP A 34 18.05 -14.32 -32.92
C ASP A 34 18.19 -13.08 -32.03
N GLY A 35 19.38 -12.93 -31.45
CA GLY A 35 19.69 -12.07 -30.32
C GLY A 35 19.62 -10.56 -30.57
N ASP A 36 19.82 -9.84 -29.47
CA ASP A 36 20.14 -8.42 -29.35
C ASP A 36 19.06 -7.43 -29.84
N ASN A 37 18.11 -7.12 -28.96
CA ASN A 37 17.40 -5.84 -29.03
C ASN A 37 17.54 -5.10 -27.70
N GLU A 38 18.46 -4.14 -27.69
CA GLU A 38 18.58 -3.08 -26.69
C GLU A 38 17.26 -2.30 -26.59
N VAL A 39 16.69 -2.22 -25.38
CA VAL A 39 15.54 -1.35 -25.10
C VAL A 39 16.08 0.06 -24.84
N HIS A 40 16.15 0.88 -25.89
CA HIS A 40 16.49 2.30 -25.77
C HIS A 40 15.24 3.13 -25.44
N PHE A 41 15.29 3.90 -24.34
CA PHE A 41 14.26 4.85 -23.94
C PHE A 41 14.17 6.00 -24.97
N ARG A 42 12.95 6.36 -25.40
CA ARG A 42 12.68 7.61 -26.14
C ARG A 42 11.58 8.38 -25.43
N SER A 43 11.94 9.46 -24.75
CA SER A 43 10.95 10.39 -24.21
C SER A 43 10.31 11.18 -25.35
N ASN A 44 8.99 11.07 -25.49
CA ASN A 44 8.19 11.96 -26.32
C ASN A 44 7.34 12.84 -25.41
N ASN A 45 7.54 14.15 -25.52
CA ASN A 45 6.67 15.17 -24.91
C ASN A 45 5.23 15.01 -25.43
N TYR A 46 4.25 14.71 -24.58
CA TYR A 46 2.84 14.85 -24.94
C TYR A 46 1.97 15.34 -23.78
N SER A 47 1.14 16.33 -24.10
CA SER A 47 0.04 16.84 -23.29
C SER A 47 -1.27 16.12 -23.64
N GLY A 48 -2.11 15.86 -22.64
CA GLY A 48 -3.56 15.67 -22.82
C GLY A 48 -4.15 14.30 -22.43
N ASN A 49 -4.99 14.33 -21.39
CA ASN A 49 -6.11 13.44 -21.05
C ASN A 49 -6.26 12.13 -21.87
N HIS A 50 -5.90 10.94 -21.38
CA HIS A 50 -6.49 9.68 -21.91
C HIS A 50 -6.47 8.46 -20.95
N ASN A 51 -7.67 7.96 -20.64
CA ASN A 51 -8.14 6.56 -20.55
C ASN A 51 -7.19 5.44 -20.09
N GLN A 52 -7.57 4.75 -18.99
CA GLN A 52 -6.96 3.55 -18.38
C GLN A 52 -6.60 2.40 -19.36
N ALA A 53 -7.20 2.35 -20.56
CA ALA A 53 -6.91 1.33 -21.56
C ALA A 53 -5.62 1.58 -22.37
N VAL A 54 -5.03 2.78 -22.31
CA VAL A 54 -3.78 3.15 -23.00
C VAL A 54 -2.55 3.03 -22.09
N TYR A 55 -2.73 2.98 -20.76
CA TYR A 55 -1.61 2.87 -19.81
C TYR A 55 -0.83 1.55 -19.90
N ASN A 56 -1.44 0.47 -20.42
CA ASN A 56 -0.78 -0.83 -20.51
C ASN A 56 0.39 -0.89 -21.51
N GLU A 57 0.49 0.04 -22.47
CA GLU A 57 1.61 0.06 -23.43
C GLU A 57 2.86 0.78 -22.89
N HIS A 58 2.74 1.50 -21.77
CA HIS A 58 3.82 2.33 -21.21
C HIS A 58 4.23 1.97 -19.77
N LEU A 59 3.53 1.01 -19.15
CA LEU A 59 3.87 0.50 -17.82
C LEU A 59 5.31 0.02 -17.77
N GLN A 60 6.12 0.65 -16.93
CA GLN A 60 7.48 0.20 -16.69
C GLN A 60 7.53 -0.83 -15.57
N PRO A 61 8.41 -1.85 -15.65
CA PRO A 61 8.52 -2.86 -14.63
C PRO A 61 9.32 -2.41 -13.39
N VAL A 62 9.14 -1.15 -12.98
CA VAL A 62 9.91 -0.51 -11.91
C VAL A 62 9.16 -0.55 -10.59
N VAL A 63 9.88 -0.89 -9.54
CA VAL A 63 9.46 -0.70 -8.16
C VAL A 63 10.50 0.15 -7.45
N THR A 64 10.05 1.18 -6.75
CA THR A 64 10.91 2.09 -5.99
C THR A 64 10.84 1.79 -4.50
N ALA A 65 11.93 2.04 -3.79
CA ALA A 65 11.97 2.08 -2.33
C ALA A 65 13.08 3.04 -1.87
N ILE A 66 13.11 3.36 -0.58
CA ILE A 66 14.26 4.01 0.04
C ILE A 66 14.92 3.08 1.05
N ASP A 67 16.13 3.43 1.47
CA ASP A 67 16.72 2.90 2.69
C ASP A 67 16.50 3.86 3.85
N TYR A 68 15.82 3.38 4.89
CA TYR A 68 15.47 4.17 6.07
C TYR A 68 16.70 4.60 6.90
N HIS A 69 17.82 3.88 6.75
CA HIS A 69 19.05 4.13 7.50
C HIS A 69 20.11 4.86 6.68
N THR A 70 20.48 4.31 5.51
CA THR A 70 21.57 4.82 4.66
C THR A 70 21.11 5.88 3.68
N ARG A 71 19.79 6.11 3.55
CA ARG A 71 19.19 7.18 2.74
C ARG A 71 19.47 7.06 1.24
N VAL A 72 19.76 5.84 0.80
CA VAL A 72 19.84 5.51 -0.63
C VAL A 72 18.44 5.28 -1.21
N ILE A 73 18.34 5.34 -2.53
CA ILE A 73 17.13 5.00 -3.27
C ILE A 73 17.36 3.64 -3.94
N TYR A 74 16.37 2.77 -3.87
CA TYR A 74 16.36 1.47 -4.53
C TYR A 74 15.41 1.48 -5.71
N LEU A 75 15.88 0.99 -6.86
CA LEU A 75 15.04 0.63 -8.00
C LEU A 75 15.15 -0.87 -8.24
N PHE A 76 14.01 -1.55 -8.27
CA PHE A 76 13.90 -2.96 -8.62
C PHE A 76 13.21 -3.09 -9.96
N ASN A 77 13.71 -3.99 -10.80
CA ASN A 77 13.01 -4.42 -11.99
C ASN A 77 12.35 -5.78 -11.71
N TYR A 78 11.02 -5.81 -11.67
CA TYR A 78 10.30 -7.03 -11.31
C TYR A 78 10.17 -8.04 -12.45
N GLU A 79 10.67 -7.76 -13.66
CA GLU A 79 10.66 -8.73 -14.76
C GLU A 79 11.99 -9.49 -14.85
N ASN A 80 13.11 -8.77 -14.76
CA ASN A 80 14.45 -9.34 -14.93
C ASN A 80 15.25 -9.42 -13.61
N ASP A 81 14.60 -9.14 -12.49
CA ASP A 81 15.10 -9.27 -11.12
C ASP A 81 16.34 -8.41 -10.79
N LYS A 82 16.55 -7.32 -11.56
CA LYS A 82 17.67 -6.39 -11.37
C LYS A 82 17.40 -5.39 -10.24
N LEU A 83 18.48 -4.89 -9.66
CA LEU A 83 18.50 -3.89 -8.59
C LEU A 83 19.49 -2.79 -8.95
N ILE A 84 19.10 -1.54 -8.74
CA ILE A 84 19.97 -0.36 -8.77
C ILE A 84 19.89 0.32 -7.40
N ILE A 85 21.05 0.62 -6.83
CA ILE A 85 21.18 1.36 -5.57
C ILE A 85 21.77 2.74 -5.89
N ILE A 86 21.09 3.79 -5.46
CA ILE A 86 21.41 5.17 -5.83
C ILE A 86 21.75 5.91 -4.55
N ASP A 87 22.97 6.42 -4.44
CA ASP A 87 23.32 7.41 -3.43
C ASP A 87 22.95 8.81 -3.94
N PRO A 88 21.87 9.42 -3.45
CA PRO A 88 21.39 10.68 -4.00
C PRO A 88 22.34 11.85 -3.71
N LEU A 89 23.15 11.79 -2.64
CA LEU A 89 24.09 12.84 -2.28
C LEU A 89 25.18 13.03 -3.33
N THR A 90 25.58 11.94 -3.99
CA THR A 90 26.68 11.95 -4.96
C THR A 90 26.21 11.89 -6.41
N SER A 91 25.01 11.36 -6.66
CA SER A 91 24.49 11.12 -8.01
C SER A 91 23.45 12.13 -8.50
N ILE A 92 22.79 12.87 -7.62
CA ILE A 92 21.71 13.79 -8.00
C ILE A 92 22.13 15.23 -7.71
N ASN A 93 22.36 15.99 -8.78
CA ASN A 93 22.69 17.41 -8.65
C ASN A 93 21.52 18.19 -8.01
N GLY A 94 21.83 18.98 -6.97
CA GLY A 94 20.84 19.78 -6.25
C GLY A 94 20.12 19.07 -5.11
N TRP A 95 20.46 17.80 -4.80
CA TRP A 95 19.91 17.08 -3.66
C TRP A 95 20.06 17.89 -2.34
N PRO A 96 19.03 17.97 -1.48
CA PRO A 96 18.97 18.93 -0.37
C PRO A 96 19.90 18.64 0.81
N GLY A 97 20.78 17.64 0.70
CA GLY A 97 21.71 17.23 1.74
C GLY A 97 21.31 15.91 2.39
N ASP A 98 21.84 15.68 3.58
CA ASP A 98 21.68 14.42 4.31
C ASP A 98 20.35 14.43 5.09
N ILE A 99 19.29 13.89 4.49
CA ILE A 99 17.91 13.91 5.00
C ILE A 99 17.35 12.49 5.21
N PRO A 100 16.59 12.22 6.29
CA PRO A 100 15.90 10.94 6.47
C PRO A 100 14.79 10.78 5.43
N LEU A 101 14.73 9.62 4.77
CA LEU A 101 13.74 9.33 3.74
C LEU A 101 12.64 8.43 4.31
N GLN A 102 11.42 8.58 3.79
CA GLN A 102 10.27 7.80 4.24
C GLN A 102 9.71 6.95 3.11
N HIS A 103 8.95 7.55 2.19
CA HIS A 103 8.21 6.80 1.18
C HIS A 103 8.59 7.21 -0.24
N THR A 104 8.37 6.29 -1.17
CA THR A 104 8.47 6.55 -2.60
C THR A 104 7.12 6.44 -3.29
N ALA A 105 6.99 7.10 -4.44
CA ALA A 105 6.00 6.79 -5.45
C ALA A 105 6.66 6.91 -6.82
N VAL A 106 6.15 6.18 -7.80
CA VAL A 106 6.63 6.23 -9.18
C VAL A 106 5.43 6.23 -10.11
N LEU A 107 5.43 7.12 -11.10
CA LEU A 107 4.35 7.19 -12.08
C LEU A 107 4.33 5.93 -12.96
N PRO A 108 3.19 5.55 -13.56
CA PRO A 108 3.06 4.35 -14.38
C PRO A 108 4.13 4.22 -15.48
N GLU A 109 4.50 5.34 -16.10
CA GLU A 109 5.48 5.45 -17.17
C GLU A 109 6.93 5.32 -16.66
N GLY A 110 7.15 5.27 -15.35
CA GLY A 110 8.47 5.17 -14.73
C GLY A 110 9.36 6.39 -14.96
N ASP A 111 8.82 7.50 -15.46
CA ASP A 111 9.54 8.70 -15.86
C ASP A 111 9.65 9.76 -14.75
N MET A 112 8.87 9.60 -13.68
CA MET A 112 8.88 10.45 -12.49
C MET A 112 8.82 9.61 -11.22
N ILE A 113 9.72 9.92 -10.28
CA ILE A 113 9.78 9.33 -8.94
C ILE A 113 9.57 10.44 -7.92
N TYR A 114 8.69 10.22 -6.96
CA TYR A 114 8.50 11.10 -5.81
C TYR A 114 9.07 10.43 -4.57
N ILE A 115 9.75 11.20 -3.74
CA ILE A 115 10.33 10.75 -2.48
C ILE A 115 9.94 11.71 -1.38
N THR A 116 9.58 11.19 -0.22
CA THR A 116 9.28 12.00 0.95
C THR A 116 10.40 11.92 1.98
N SER A 117 10.57 13.00 2.74
CA SER A 117 11.56 13.08 3.82
C SER A 117 10.94 13.58 5.12
N ASP A 118 11.57 13.23 6.23
CA ASP A 118 11.27 13.83 7.53
C ASP A 118 11.90 15.21 7.67
N ASN A 119 11.38 16.02 8.60
CA ASN A 119 12.11 17.19 9.06
C ASN A 119 13.21 16.78 10.05
N THR A 120 14.21 17.64 10.18
CA THR A 120 15.31 17.50 11.15
C THR A 120 15.58 18.85 11.79
N GLU A 121 16.66 18.94 12.59
CA GLU A 121 17.11 20.22 13.13
C GLU A 121 17.49 21.23 12.04
N ASN A 122 18.09 20.73 10.95
CA ASN A 122 18.70 21.56 9.92
C ASN A 122 17.95 21.54 8.60
N HIS A 123 17.04 20.59 8.41
CA HIS A 123 16.32 20.39 7.16
C HIS A 123 14.79 20.41 7.37
N PRO A 124 14.05 21.12 6.51
CA PRO A 124 12.62 20.92 6.28
C PRO A 124 12.27 19.45 6.01
N SER A 125 11.00 19.10 6.15
CA SER A 125 10.48 17.92 5.45
C SER A 125 10.22 18.28 3.99
N TYR A 126 10.47 17.34 3.09
CA TYR A 126 10.38 17.56 1.65
C TYR A 126 9.49 16.54 0.96
N VAL A 127 8.84 17.00 -0.10
CA VAL A 127 8.42 16.14 -1.21
C VAL A 127 9.37 16.43 -2.38
N ILE A 128 10.05 15.40 -2.87
CA ILE A 128 11.13 15.51 -3.85
C ILE A 128 10.65 14.85 -5.13
N ALA A 129 10.59 15.60 -6.23
CA ALA A 129 10.24 15.08 -7.55
C ALA A 129 11.51 14.89 -8.38
N LEU A 130 11.75 13.66 -8.79
CA LEU A 130 12.90 13.25 -9.59
C LEU A 130 12.43 12.79 -10.97
N LYS A 131 12.95 13.42 -12.02
CA LYS A 131 12.73 13.00 -13.39
C LYS A 131 13.73 11.91 -13.76
N VAL A 132 13.22 10.80 -14.26
CA VAL A 132 14.02 9.71 -14.82
C VAL A 132 14.34 10.04 -16.27
N LEU A 133 15.63 10.16 -16.58
CA LEU A 133 16.10 10.45 -17.93
C LEU A 133 16.42 9.16 -18.70
N ASP A 134 16.99 8.18 -18.00
CA ASP A 134 17.38 6.88 -18.54
C ASP A 134 17.61 5.86 -17.41
N ILE A 135 17.31 4.59 -17.65
CA ILE A 135 17.65 3.46 -16.78
C ILE A 135 18.30 2.36 -17.60
N ASP A 136 19.55 2.04 -17.29
CA ASP A 136 20.25 0.87 -17.83
C ASP A 136 20.38 -0.22 -16.76
N TRP A 137 19.47 -1.19 -16.83
CA TRP A 137 19.43 -2.33 -15.92
C TRP A 137 20.62 -3.28 -16.05
N ASN A 138 21.31 -3.29 -17.19
CA ASN A 138 22.47 -4.15 -17.41
C ASN A 138 23.74 -3.52 -16.86
N ALA A 139 23.91 -2.21 -17.06
CA ALA A 139 24.97 -1.45 -16.43
C ALA A 139 24.73 -1.21 -14.92
N GLY A 140 23.48 -1.35 -14.47
CA GLY A 140 23.10 -1.08 -13.08
C GLY A 140 23.12 0.42 -12.77
N THR A 141 22.80 1.26 -13.76
CA THR A 141 22.89 2.72 -13.68
C THR A 141 21.58 3.39 -14.02
N VAL A 142 21.34 4.55 -13.44
CA VAL A 142 20.18 5.41 -13.73
C VAL A 142 20.64 6.86 -13.79
N SER A 143 20.01 7.62 -14.68
CA SER A 143 20.19 9.06 -14.79
C SER A 143 18.94 9.77 -14.27
N LEU A 144 19.09 10.51 -13.16
CA LEU A 144 18.02 11.24 -12.51
C LEU A 144 18.31 12.74 -12.52
N ASN A 145 17.27 13.54 -12.72
CA ASN A 145 17.32 14.98 -12.53
C ASN A 145 16.37 15.40 -11.40
N LEU A 146 16.82 16.29 -10.52
CA LEU A 146 15.94 16.92 -9.55
C LEU A 146 15.04 17.92 -10.28
N GLU A 147 13.76 17.57 -10.41
CA GLU A 147 12.76 18.41 -11.10
C GLU A 147 12.17 19.43 -10.13
N SER A 148 11.84 18.99 -8.92
CA SER A 148 11.35 19.89 -7.88
C SER A 148 11.70 19.43 -6.47
N LEU A 149 11.90 20.42 -5.60
CA LEU A 149 12.09 20.26 -4.17
C LEU A 149 10.98 21.05 -3.47
N MET A 150 9.91 20.37 -3.08
CA MET A 150 8.75 20.97 -2.44
C MET A 150 8.95 20.94 -0.92
N VAL A 151 9.01 22.11 -0.30
CA VAL A 151 9.09 22.23 1.16
C VAL A 151 7.73 21.93 1.76
N ALA A 152 7.63 20.83 2.50
CA ALA A 152 6.40 20.46 3.16
C ALA A 152 6.27 21.21 4.50
N ASP A 153 7.23 21.03 5.40
CA ASP A 153 7.19 21.65 6.73
C ASP A 153 8.56 22.14 7.17
N SER A 154 8.60 23.02 8.17
CA SER A 154 9.81 23.64 8.66
C SER A 154 10.71 22.66 9.44
N PRO A 155 12.03 22.94 9.51
CA PRO A 155 12.92 22.25 10.44
C PRO A 155 12.41 22.34 11.88
N ASN A 156 12.64 21.29 12.68
CA ASN A 156 12.25 21.19 14.08
C ASN A 156 10.75 21.35 14.39
N THR A 157 9.84 21.33 13.42
CA THR A 157 8.40 21.21 13.73
C THR A 157 8.18 19.89 14.49
N PRO A 158 7.67 19.92 15.73
CA PRO A 158 7.45 18.72 16.52
C PRO A 158 6.24 17.94 15.99
N ALA A 159 6.17 16.65 16.32
CA ALA A 159 4.97 15.86 16.08
C ALA A 159 3.79 16.34 16.95
N GLU A 160 2.59 16.26 16.38
CA GLU A 160 1.30 16.59 17.01
C GLU A 160 0.53 15.30 17.38
N LEU A 161 1.26 14.25 17.75
CA LEU A 161 0.67 12.98 18.17
C LEU A 161 0.17 13.06 19.63
N PRO A 162 -0.99 12.46 19.95
CA PRO A 162 -1.43 12.34 21.33
C PRO A 162 -0.44 11.56 22.20
N PHE A 163 -0.25 11.99 23.45
CA PHE A 163 0.55 11.23 24.40
C PHE A 163 -0.11 9.89 24.71
N VAL A 164 0.67 8.82 24.68
CA VAL A 164 0.20 7.45 24.90
C VAL A 164 1.25 6.64 25.66
N GLU A 165 0.78 5.81 26.58
CA GLU A 165 1.61 4.89 27.34
C GLU A 165 0.95 3.51 27.50
N PRO A 166 1.75 2.43 27.66
CA PRO A 166 1.22 1.11 28.01
C PRO A 166 0.53 1.13 29.37
N VAL A 167 -0.63 0.46 29.47
CA VAL A 167 -1.38 0.28 30.74
C VAL A 167 -1.50 -1.19 31.15
N ASN A 168 -0.88 -2.10 30.39
CA ASN A 168 -0.84 -3.54 30.61
C ASN A 168 0.39 -4.13 29.91
N ASP A 169 0.60 -5.44 30.04
CA ASP A 169 1.72 -6.21 29.45
C ASP A 169 1.39 -6.86 28.10
N VAL A 170 0.25 -6.48 27.49
CA VAL A 170 -0.22 -7.02 26.20
C VAL A 170 -0.01 -6.01 25.07
N GLN A 171 -0.14 -4.72 25.35
CA GLN A 171 0.03 -3.65 24.37
C GLN A 171 1.29 -2.85 24.66
N ASN A 172 2.30 -2.99 23.79
CA ASN A 172 3.47 -2.11 23.82
C ASN A 172 3.19 -0.78 23.11
N VAL A 173 3.96 0.26 23.45
CA VAL A 173 3.96 1.57 22.78
C VAL A 173 5.40 1.88 22.37
N PRO A 174 5.80 1.52 21.13
CA PRO A 174 7.19 1.66 20.72
C PRO A 174 7.58 3.12 20.52
N ASN A 175 8.81 3.48 20.91
CA ASN A 175 9.33 4.83 20.73
C ASN A 175 9.42 5.27 19.26
N TRP A 176 9.49 4.33 18.30
CA TRP A 176 9.57 4.67 16.89
C TRP A 176 8.23 5.24 16.34
N LEU A 177 7.09 4.89 16.95
CA LEU A 177 5.77 5.46 16.60
C LEU A 177 5.57 6.88 17.08
N ILE A 178 6.19 7.25 18.21
CA ILE A 178 5.99 8.54 18.88
C ILE A 178 6.88 9.58 18.20
N GLY A 179 6.74 9.70 16.87
CA GLY A 179 7.62 10.43 15.97
C GLY A 179 8.14 11.74 16.53
N ARG A 180 9.42 12.06 16.28
CA ARG A 180 10.08 13.22 16.89
C ARG A 180 9.85 14.55 16.15
N GLY A 181 9.23 14.49 14.98
CA GLY A 181 8.99 15.62 14.09
C GLY A 181 8.09 15.21 12.93
N THR A 182 7.96 16.07 11.93
CA THR A 182 7.08 15.86 10.78
C THR A 182 7.57 14.71 9.91
N GLN A 183 6.71 13.71 9.70
CA GLN A 183 6.97 12.56 8.82
C GLN A 183 5.88 12.43 7.74
N ILE A 184 6.28 12.41 6.47
CA ILE A 184 5.37 12.37 5.33
C ILE A 184 5.31 10.95 4.76
N HIS A 185 4.12 10.36 4.80
CA HIS A 185 3.82 8.97 4.47
C HIS A 185 2.68 8.86 3.44
N GLY A 186 2.20 7.64 3.19
CA GLY A 186 0.89 7.42 2.57
C GLY A 186 0.74 7.91 1.12
N ASN A 187 1.79 7.82 0.31
CA ASN A 187 1.75 8.25 -1.10
C ASN A 187 0.66 7.48 -1.86
N THR A 188 -0.32 8.20 -2.40
CA THR A 188 -1.51 7.66 -3.07
C THR A 188 -1.81 8.48 -4.31
N LEU A 189 -1.94 7.82 -5.46
CA LEU A 189 -2.28 8.49 -6.73
C LEU A 189 -3.80 8.55 -6.87
N LEU A 190 -4.38 9.73 -7.13
CA LEU A 190 -5.81 9.85 -7.40
C LEU A 190 -6.10 9.43 -8.85
N PRO A 191 -6.89 8.37 -9.09
CA PRO A 191 -7.14 7.91 -10.45
C PRO A 191 -7.85 8.95 -11.31
N TYR A 192 -7.40 9.05 -12.57
CA TYR A 192 -7.94 9.98 -13.58
C TYR A 192 -7.86 11.46 -13.17
N SER A 193 -6.81 11.83 -12.46
CA SER A 193 -6.49 13.22 -12.13
C SER A 193 -4.98 13.44 -12.26
N ASP A 194 -4.56 14.69 -12.08
CA ASP A 194 -3.16 15.09 -12.01
C ASP A 194 -2.71 15.24 -10.54
N PHE A 195 -3.36 14.57 -9.59
CA PHE A 195 -3.08 14.78 -8.17
C PHE A 195 -2.57 13.51 -7.48
N MET A 196 -1.56 13.71 -6.65
CA MET A 196 -1.09 12.72 -5.69
C MET A 196 -1.25 13.27 -4.28
N TYR A 197 -1.63 12.40 -3.35
CA TYR A 197 -1.79 12.73 -1.95
C TYR A 197 -0.69 12.05 -1.13
N MET A 198 -0.21 12.74 -0.11
CA MET A 198 0.63 12.20 0.96
C MET A 198 0.06 12.65 2.30
N THR A 199 0.27 11.88 3.34
CA THR A 199 -0.23 12.20 4.68
C THR A 199 0.91 12.45 5.63
N GLU A 200 0.86 13.53 6.38
CA GLU A 200 1.77 13.75 7.49
C GLU A 200 1.28 12.95 8.70
N PHE A 201 1.78 11.73 8.86
CA PHE A 201 1.35 10.80 9.93
C PHE A 201 1.42 11.46 11.32
N THR A 202 2.43 12.28 11.55
CA THR A 202 2.69 12.95 12.82
C THR A 202 1.90 14.25 13.02
N SER A 203 0.98 14.59 12.11
CA SER A 203 0.09 15.76 12.22
C SER A 203 -1.32 15.43 11.69
N ASP A 204 -2.09 16.45 11.36
CA ASP A 204 -3.41 16.37 10.73
C ASP A 204 -3.39 16.78 9.25
N ARG A 205 -2.21 16.96 8.65
CA ARG A 205 -2.07 17.53 7.31
C ARG A 205 -1.96 16.47 6.23
N VAL A 206 -2.65 16.71 5.13
CA VAL A 206 -2.55 15.96 3.88
C VAL A 206 -1.93 16.86 2.84
N ARG A 207 -0.84 16.39 2.23
CA ARG A 207 -0.13 17.09 1.17
C ARG A 207 -0.67 16.69 -0.19
N VAL A 208 -0.78 17.67 -1.08
CA VAL A 208 -1.30 17.45 -2.42
C VAL A 208 -0.30 17.97 -3.43
N VAL A 209 0.17 17.08 -4.30
CA VAL A 209 1.07 17.43 -5.41
C VAL A 209 0.26 17.48 -6.70
N ASP A 210 0.42 18.55 -7.46
CA ASP A 210 0.01 18.63 -8.87
C ASP A 210 1.12 18.01 -9.74
N LEU A 211 0.82 16.84 -10.31
CA LEU A 211 1.71 16.03 -11.13
C LEU A 211 2.05 16.69 -12.48
N LYS A 212 1.25 17.64 -12.96
CA LYS A 212 1.58 18.39 -14.19
C LYS A 212 2.67 19.42 -13.96
N THR A 213 2.66 20.05 -12.79
CA THR A 213 3.59 21.14 -12.45
C THR A 213 4.72 20.69 -11.53
N ASN A 214 4.62 19.49 -10.96
CA ASN A 214 5.50 18.97 -9.91
C ASN A 214 5.63 19.93 -8.73
N GLN A 215 4.54 20.62 -8.39
CA GLN A 215 4.45 21.55 -7.27
C GLN A 215 3.36 21.11 -6.29
N LEU A 216 3.41 21.63 -5.08
CA LEU A 216 2.28 21.55 -4.16
C LEU A 216 1.07 22.27 -4.79
N ALA A 217 -0.08 21.59 -4.79
CA ALA A 217 -1.31 22.09 -5.38
C ALA A 217 -1.85 23.30 -4.59
N SER A 218 -2.74 24.08 -5.19
CA SER A 218 -3.33 25.27 -4.53
C SER A 218 -4.15 24.96 -3.27
N VAL A 219 -4.54 23.70 -3.10
CA VAL A 219 -5.32 23.18 -1.96
C VAL A 219 -4.43 22.70 -0.82
N ASP A 220 -3.11 22.67 -1.04
CA ASP A 220 -2.12 22.21 -0.06
C ASP A 220 -1.85 23.26 1.04
N PRO A 221 -1.68 22.85 2.30
CA PRO A 221 -2.05 21.55 2.85
C PRO A 221 -3.57 21.45 3.09
N ILE A 222 -4.13 20.24 2.98
CA ILE A 222 -5.48 19.95 3.45
C ILE A 222 -5.42 19.51 4.91
N ALA A 223 -6.17 20.17 5.79
CA ALA A 223 -6.37 19.73 7.17
C ALA A 223 -7.86 19.85 7.51
N ILE A 224 -8.48 18.75 7.95
CA ILE A 224 -9.90 18.68 8.23
C ILE A 224 -10.10 18.11 9.65
N PRO A 225 -10.47 18.95 10.63
CA PRO A 225 -10.61 18.54 12.02
C PRO A 225 -11.57 17.35 12.19
N GLY A 226 -11.08 16.30 12.85
CA GLY A 226 -11.75 15.05 13.13
C GLY A 226 -11.69 14.00 12.01
N TYR A 227 -10.96 14.26 10.92
CA TYR A 227 -10.89 13.39 9.74
C TYR A 227 -9.47 13.14 9.24
N THR A 228 -8.54 14.08 9.38
CA THR A 228 -7.17 13.93 8.82
C THR A 228 -6.11 13.64 9.88
N GLU A 229 -6.48 13.56 11.15
CA GLU A 229 -5.57 13.28 12.25
C GLU A 229 -4.95 11.87 12.18
N GLN A 230 -3.62 11.79 12.21
CA GLN A 230 -2.87 10.54 12.19
C GLN A 230 -3.25 9.61 11.04
N THR A 231 -3.71 10.14 9.90
CA THR A 231 -4.01 9.31 8.75
C THR A 231 -2.72 8.82 8.09
N HIS A 232 -2.71 7.57 7.62
CA HIS A 232 -1.59 7.01 6.87
C HIS A 232 -2.02 6.61 5.45
N GLY A 233 -2.04 7.61 4.58
CA GLY A 233 -2.54 7.53 3.21
C GLY A 233 -4.05 7.80 3.11
N ILE A 234 -4.47 8.19 1.91
CA ILE A 234 -5.87 8.27 1.51
C ILE A 234 -6.04 7.43 0.25
N ASN A 235 -6.54 6.21 0.43
CA ASN A 235 -6.57 5.22 -0.62
C ASN A 235 -7.84 5.39 -1.45
N PHE A 236 -7.71 5.60 -2.76
CA PHE A 236 -8.85 5.87 -3.65
C PHE A 236 -9.38 4.60 -4.33
N ASN A 237 -10.69 4.52 -4.51
CA ASN A 237 -11.27 3.46 -5.33
C ASN A 237 -10.84 3.62 -6.79
N ARG A 238 -11.00 2.56 -7.60
CA ARG A 238 -10.47 2.51 -8.97
C ARG A 238 -10.99 3.66 -9.85
N SER A 239 -12.23 4.13 -9.64
CA SER A 239 -12.76 5.28 -10.36
C SER A 239 -12.25 6.65 -9.89
N GLY A 240 -11.56 6.71 -8.75
CA GLY A 240 -11.09 7.95 -8.12
C GLY A 240 -12.22 8.83 -7.60
N THR A 241 -13.32 8.21 -7.14
CA THR A 241 -14.54 8.91 -6.69
C THR A 241 -14.76 8.86 -5.18
N VAL A 242 -14.10 7.93 -4.49
CA VAL A 242 -14.12 7.79 -3.03
C VAL A 242 -12.70 7.54 -2.54
N GLY A 243 -12.28 8.25 -1.50
CA GLY A 243 -11.03 8.04 -0.78
C GLY A 243 -11.27 7.55 0.64
N LEU A 244 -10.39 6.69 1.16
CA LEU A 244 -10.43 6.18 2.53
C LEU A 244 -9.14 6.52 3.29
N GLY A 245 -9.26 7.34 4.32
CA GLY A 245 -8.20 7.63 5.29
C GLY A 245 -8.20 6.61 6.41
N THR A 246 -7.01 6.24 6.89
CA THR A 246 -6.83 5.16 7.87
C THR A 246 -6.15 5.69 9.12
N GLY A 247 -6.77 5.48 10.28
CA GLY A 247 -6.23 5.92 11.57
C GLY A 247 -5.01 5.12 12.02
N TYR A 248 -3.81 5.61 11.70
CA TYR A 248 -2.54 4.94 11.99
C TYR A 248 -1.97 5.33 13.36
N PHE A 249 -2.81 5.29 14.39
CA PHE A 249 -2.39 5.53 15.77
C PHE A 249 -3.28 4.80 16.77
N PHE A 250 -2.81 4.70 18.02
CA PHE A 250 -3.53 4.01 19.09
C PHE A 250 -4.93 4.59 19.32
N ASP A 251 -5.88 3.69 19.56
CA ASP A 251 -7.31 3.96 19.80
C ASP A 251 -8.05 4.66 18.65
N ASN A 252 -7.37 5.04 17.56
CA ASN A 252 -8.03 5.47 16.35
C ASN A 252 -8.68 4.27 15.65
N SER A 253 -10.01 4.23 15.69
CA SER A 253 -10.85 3.14 15.20
C SER A 253 -11.73 3.53 14.01
N MET A 254 -11.47 4.71 13.44
CA MET A 254 -12.22 5.26 12.34
C MET A 254 -11.48 5.05 11.01
N ILE A 255 -12.26 4.79 9.97
CA ILE A 255 -11.85 4.94 8.58
C ILE A 255 -12.60 6.15 8.03
N ASP A 256 -11.88 7.18 7.65
CA ASP A 256 -12.44 8.43 7.14
C ASP A 256 -12.82 8.28 5.68
N VAL A 257 -13.99 8.81 5.30
CA VAL A 257 -14.53 8.70 3.94
C VAL A 257 -14.55 10.06 3.29
N TYR A 258 -13.88 10.15 2.14
CA TYR A 258 -13.73 11.35 1.36
C TYR A 258 -14.33 11.21 -0.03
N LYS A 259 -14.78 12.32 -0.57
CA LYS A 259 -15.03 12.52 -2.00
C LYS A 259 -13.96 13.48 -2.55
N PRO A 260 -13.02 13.00 -3.36
CA PRO A 260 -12.02 13.86 -3.98
C PRO A 260 -12.62 14.67 -5.14
N ASN A 261 -12.08 15.86 -5.36
CA ASN A 261 -12.27 16.63 -6.58
C ASN A 261 -11.08 16.38 -7.52
N ARG A 262 -11.30 15.62 -8.59
CA ARG A 262 -10.24 15.27 -9.57
C ARG A 262 -9.76 16.45 -10.41
N GLU A 263 -10.46 17.59 -10.41
CA GLU A 263 -10.05 18.79 -11.14
C GLU A 263 -9.22 19.74 -10.27
N THR A 264 -9.45 19.77 -8.95
CA THR A 264 -8.80 20.74 -8.04
C THR A 264 -7.89 20.11 -6.99
N GLY A 265 -8.01 18.81 -6.73
CA GLY A 265 -7.31 18.11 -5.65
C GLY A 265 -7.96 18.28 -4.27
N GLU A 266 -9.09 18.98 -4.16
CA GLU A 266 -9.79 19.14 -2.87
C GLU A 266 -10.36 17.81 -2.35
N LEU A 267 -10.49 17.69 -1.02
CA LEU A 267 -11.18 16.59 -0.36
C LEU A 267 -12.43 17.10 0.34
N GLN A 268 -13.57 16.50 0.03
CA GLN A 268 -14.82 16.71 0.76
C GLN A 268 -15.07 15.53 1.70
N VAL A 269 -15.33 15.81 2.97
CA VAL A 269 -15.74 14.78 3.93
C VAL A 269 -17.14 14.25 3.61
N VAL A 270 -17.28 12.93 3.65
CA VAL A 270 -18.56 12.21 3.54
C VAL A 270 -18.99 11.64 4.89
N GLY A 271 -18.06 11.08 5.67
CA GLY A 271 -18.35 10.48 6.97
C GLY A 271 -17.19 9.61 7.47
N GLN A 272 -17.47 8.74 8.45
CA GLN A 272 -16.50 7.81 9.03
C GLN A 272 -17.11 6.42 9.21
N ILE A 273 -16.29 5.39 9.13
CA ILE A 273 -16.67 3.99 9.37
C ILE A 273 -15.92 3.50 10.60
N MET A 274 -16.63 3.21 11.69
CA MET A 274 -16.02 2.69 12.91
C MET A 274 -15.79 1.17 12.80
N LEU A 275 -14.60 0.71 13.16
CA LEU A 275 -14.25 -0.71 13.24
C LEU A 275 -14.79 -1.35 14.52
N GLY A 276 -16.10 -1.57 14.59
CA GLY A 276 -16.80 -2.15 15.74
C GLY A 276 -17.80 -1.18 16.36
N ASN A 277 -17.58 -0.78 17.61
CA ASN A 277 -18.36 0.25 18.30
C ASN A 277 -17.57 0.82 19.49
N GLU A 278 -18.07 1.91 20.08
CA GLU A 278 -17.46 2.58 21.24
C GLU A 278 -17.10 1.63 22.40
N LYS A 279 -17.92 0.61 22.67
CA LYS A 279 -17.65 -0.34 23.77
C LYS A 279 -16.63 -1.40 23.40
N ARG A 280 -16.50 -1.70 22.11
CA ARG A 280 -15.62 -2.75 21.60
C ARG A 280 -15.27 -2.49 20.14
N HIS A 281 -14.09 -1.94 19.90
CA HIS A 281 -13.60 -1.60 18.56
C HIS A 281 -12.20 -2.19 18.32
N ALA A 282 -11.84 -2.33 17.06
CA ALA A 282 -10.47 -2.47 16.60
C ALA A 282 -9.91 -1.08 16.30
N ALA A 283 -8.62 -0.88 16.51
CA ALA A 283 -7.97 0.41 16.29
C ALA A 283 -6.59 0.19 15.66
N PHE A 284 -6.01 1.29 15.22
CA PHE A 284 -4.68 1.38 14.63
C PHE A 284 -4.59 0.59 13.33
N THR A 285 -4.93 1.24 12.22
CA THR A 285 -4.89 0.66 10.88
C THR A 285 -3.89 1.42 10.01
N HIS A 286 -3.05 0.69 9.29
CA HIS A 286 -1.97 1.29 8.48
C HIS A 286 -2.32 1.45 7.01
N PHE A 287 -3.24 0.62 6.49
CA PHE A 287 -3.59 0.64 5.07
C PHE A 287 -5.02 0.18 4.79
N VAL A 288 -5.56 0.60 3.64
CA VAL A 288 -6.88 0.19 3.12
C VAL A 288 -6.72 -0.24 1.66
N TYR A 289 -7.20 -1.43 1.33
CA TYR A 289 -7.15 -1.97 -0.03
C TYR A 289 -8.56 -2.09 -0.61
N TRP A 290 -8.81 -1.43 -1.74
CA TRP A 290 -10.11 -1.52 -2.43
C TRP A 290 -10.28 -2.87 -3.14
N LEU A 291 -11.44 -3.50 -2.96
CA LEU A 291 -11.84 -4.72 -3.67
C LEU A 291 -12.60 -4.39 -4.96
N ASP A 292 -13.44 -3.37 -4.90
CA ASP A 292 -14.25 -2.83 -5.99
C ASP A 292 -14.66 -1.38 -5.66
N GLU A 293 -15.61 -0.81 -6.38
CA GLU A 293 -16.05 0.60 -6.17
C GLU A 293 -16.78 0.84 -4.84
N ARG A 294 -17.21 -0.22 -4.13
CA ARG A 294 -18.00 -0.14 -2.89
C ARG A 294 -17.27 -0.73 -1.70
N PHE A 295 -16.57 -1.83 -1.89
CA PHE A 295 -15.97 -2.58 -0.80
C PHE A 295 -14.46 -2.40 -0.76
N ALA A 296 -13.94 -2.29 0.45
CA ALA A 296 -12.52 -2.29 0.74
C ALA A 296 -12.23 -3.19 1.94
N VAL A 297 -10.96 -3.51 2.17
CA VAL A 297 -10.51 -4.23 3.36
C VAL A 297 -9.42 -3.43 4.06
N THR A 298 -9.41 -3.53 5.39
CA THR A 298 -8.34 -2.99 6.24
C THR A 298 -8.03 -3.97 7.36
N ALA A 299 -6.89 -3.80 8.01
CA ALA A 299 -6.45 -4.67 9.09
C ALA A 299 -5.95 -3.85 10.28
N SER A 300 -6.41 -4.21 11.47
CA SER A 300 -6.10 -3.54 12.72
C SER A 300 -4.85 -4.12 13.38
N MET A 301 -4.07 -3.28 14.05
CA MET A 301 -2.77 -3.62 14.63
C MET A 301 -2.76 -3.63 16.16
N GLN A 302 -3.66 -2.90 16.82
CA GLN A 302 -3.65 -2.80 18.28
C GLN A 302 -4.13 -4.11 18.95
N PHE A 303 -3.39 -4.59 19.95
CA PHE A 303 -3.66 -5.80 20.73
C PHE A 303 -4.58 -5.56 21.92
N ASP A 304 -4.35 -4.50 22.69
CA ASP A 304 -5.12 -4.19 23.90
C ASP A 304 -5.14 -2.67 24.20
N LYS A 305 -5.74 -2.29 25.33
CA LYS A 305 -5.87 -0.90 25.76
C LYS A 305 -4.53 -0.20 25.94
N THR A 306 -4.54 1.10 25.70
CA THR A 306 -3.49 2.06 26.09
C THR A 306 -4.06 3.11 27.05
N SER A 307 -3.25 4.09 27.45
CA SER A 307 -3.73 5.28 28.19
C SER A 307 -4.71 6.15 27.40
N LEU A 308 -4.75 6.04 26.05
CA LEU A 308 -5.72 6.73 25.21
C LEU A 308 -7.09 6.05 25.19
N THR A 309 -7.16 4.76 25.58
CA THR A 309 -8.43 4.03 25.54
C THR A 309 -9.42 4.57 26.57
N PRO A 310 -10.62 5.03 26.16
CA PRO A 310 -11.62 5.52 27.10
C PRO A 310 -12.03 4.46 28.14
N ASP A 311 -12.32 4.89 29.36
CA ASP A 311 -12.82 4.01 30.43
C ASP A 311 -14.14 3.31 30.07
N THR A 312 -14.94 3.93 29.20
CA THR A 312 -16.20 3.38 28.67
C THR A 312 -15.97 2.23 27.68
N THR A 313 -14.81 2.18 27.04
CA THR A 313 -14.41 1.09 26.14
C THR A 313 -14.13 -0.14 26.96
N ARG A 314 -14.88 -1.23 26.74
CA ARG A 314 -14.72 -2.47 27.51
C ARG A 314 -13.56 -3.30 27.00
N LYS A 315 -13.26 -3.24 25.70
CA LYS A 315 -12.30 -4.12 25.07
C LYS A 315 -11.82 -3.59 23.72
N ILE A 316 -10.50 -3.59 23.52
CA ILE A 316 -9.91 -3.51 22.18
C ILE A 316 -10.01 -4.89 21.50
N ILE A 317 -10.41 -4.88 20.23
CA ILE A 317 -10.39 -6.06 19.37
C ILE A 317 -8.95 -6.21 18.87
N PRO A 318 -8.24 -7.31 19.23
CA PRO A 318 -6.87 -7.54 18.80
C PRO A 318 -6.77 -7.71 17.27
N PRO A 319 -5.56 -7.78 16.69
CA PRO A 319 -5.36 -7.75 15.26
C PRO A 319 -6.33 -8.58 14.43
N SER A 320 -6.95 -7.95 13.45
CA SER A 320 -8.07 -8.54 12.69
C SER A 320 -8.28 -7.83 11.36
N VAL A 321 -8.93 -8.52 10.42
CA VAL A 321 -9.27 -7.95 9.10
C VAL A 321 -10.74 -7.61 9.06
N TRP A 322 -11.04 -6.45 8.48
CA TRP A 322 -12.37 -5.87 8.37
C TRP A 322 -12.71 -5.59 6.90
N LEU A 323 -13.90 -6.01 6.49
CA LEU A 323 -14.54 -5.61 5.24
C LEU A 323 -15.31 -4.32 5.48
N LEU A 324 -15.00 -3.30 4.71
CA LEU A 324 -15.63 -1.98 4.72
C LEU A 324 -16.67 -1.92 3.60
N ASP A 325 -17.87 -1.44 3.92
CA ASP A 325 -18.92 -1.11 2.95
C ASP A 325 -19.11 0.41 2.97
N THR A 326 -18.59 1.10 1.96
CA THR A 326 -18.58 2.56 1.92
C THR A 326 -19.92 3.18 1.57
N VAL A 327 -20.84 2.40 1.02
CA VAL A 327 -22.21 2.84 0.73
C VAL A 327 -23.06 2.79 1.99
N GLU A 328 -22.94 1.73 2.78
CA GLU A 328 -23.68 1.59 4.04
C GLU A 328 -22.98 2.30 5.22
N GLY A 329 -21.70 2.64 5.07
CA GLY A 329 -20.88 3.21 6.15
C GLY A 329 -20.62 2.20 7.28
N THR A 330 -20.40 0.93 6.95
CA THR A 330 -20.27 -0.15 7.95
C THR A 330 -18.98 -0.96 7.79
N ALA A 331 -18.52 -1.56 8.90
CA ALA A 331 -17.39 -2.48 8.91
C ALA A 331 -17.78 -3.83 9.50
N THR A 332 -17.41 -4.92 8.81
CA THR A 332 -17.62 -6.29 9.25
C THR A 332 -16.28 -6.99 9.45
N LYS A 333 -16.02 -7.50 10.66
CA LYS A 333 -14.82 -8.31 10.90
C LYS A 333 -14.92 -9.66 10.21
N ILE A 334 -14.02 -9.92 9.27
CA ILE A 334 -13.98 -11.12 8.43
C ILE A 334 -12.87 -12.11 8.82
N ILE A 335 -11.79 -11.63 9.44
CA ILE A 335 -10.72 -12.50 9.98
C ILE A 335 -10.43 -12.09 11.42
N ARG A 336 -10.35 -13.06 12.33
CA ARG A 336 -10.11 -12.85 13.77
C ARG A 336 -8.63 -13.01 14.10
N HIS A 337 -8.21 -12.47 15.23
CA HIS A 337 -6.91 -12.76 15.83
C HIS A 337 -6.73 -14.25 16.19
N THR A 338 -5.51 -14.75 16.13
CA THR A 338 -5.06 -16.05 16.65
C THR A 338 -3.80 -15.87 17.50
N LYS A 339 -3.69 -16.62 18.61
CA LYS A 339 -2.47 -16.68 19.43
C LYS A 339 -1.49 -17.77 19.00
N ARG A 340 -1.78 -18.44 17.89
CA ARG A 340 -0.99 -19.56 17.37
C ARG A 340 -0.44 -19.20 16.01
N VAL A 341 0.86 -19.34 15.82
CA VAL A 341 1.54 -19.15 14.53
C VAL A 341 0.93 -20.00 13.41
N ASN A 342 0.40 -21.19 13.73
CA ASN A 342 -0.29 -22.07 12.77
C ASN A 342 -1.82 -21.90 12.77
N GLY A 343 -2.35 -20.89 13.46
CA GLY A 343 -3.78 -20.60 13.49
C GLY A 343 -4.25 -19.89 12.24
N ARG A 344 -5.56 -20.02 11.96
CA ARG A 344 -6.23 -19.50 10.75
C ARG A 344 -6.56 -18.00 10.79
N GLY A 345 -6.26 -17.34 11.91
CA GLY A 345 -6.50 -15.93 12.14
C GLY A 345 -5.25 -15.08 11.88
N VAL A 346 -5.35 -13.78 12.12
CA VAL A 346 -4.20 -12.84 12.14
C VAL A 346 -3.37 -13.10 13.40
N PHE A 347 -2.07 -13.36 13.25
CA PHE A 347 -1.19 -13.77 14.34
C PHE A 347 -0.44 -12.59 14.96
N ARG A 348 0.22 -11.76 14.16
CA ARG A 348 0.88 -10.51 14.59
C ARG A 348 0.15 -9.28 14.04
N SER A 349 0.67 -8.08 14.31
CA SER A 349 0.09 -6.84 13.78
C SER A 349 0.25 -6.80 12.27
N PRO A 350 -0.84 -6.68 11.49
CA PRO A 350 -0.77 -6.55 10.05
C PRO A 350 -0.39 -5.11 9.71
N SER A 351 0.86 -4.89 9.31
CA SER A 351 1.26 -3.57 8.81
C SER A 351 0.59 -3.32 7.47
N ASP A 352 0.60 -4.24 6.52
CA ASP A 352 0.10 -3.95 5.18
C ASP A 352 -0.69 -5.12 4.61
N LEU A 353 -1.48 -4.82 3.58
CA LEU A 353 -2.35 -5.79 2.94
C LEU A 353 -2.53 -5.53 1.46
N ALA A 354 -2.71 -6.61 0.71
CA ALA A 354 -3.11 -6.53 -0.69
C ALA A 354 -4.09 -7.64 -1.04
N VAL A 355 -4.97 -7.37 -2.01
CA VAL A 355 -5.85 -8.37 -2.59
C VAL A 355 -5.54 -8.55 -4.07
N VAL A 356 -4.98 -9.70 -4.43
CA VAL A 356 -4.64 -10.03 -5.81
C VAL A 356 -5.15 -11.42 -6.15
N ASN A 357 -5.73 -11.57 -7.35
CA ASN A 357 -6.25 -12.85 -7.85
C ASN A 357 -7.20 -13.57 -6.87
N GLY A 358 -8.06 -12.80 -6.19
CA GLY A 358 -9.02 -13.32 -5.22
C GLY A 358 -8.39 -13.79 -3.90
N LYS A 359 -7.12 -13.47 -3.63
CA LYS A 359 -6.42 -13.80 -2.39
C LYS A 359 -6.03 -12.54 -1.63
N LEU A 360 -6.27 -12.55 -0.32
CA LEU A 360 -5.79 -11.54 0.62
C LEU A 360 -4.42 -11.96 1.15
N TYR A 361 -3.47 -11.04 1.07
CA TYR A 361 -2.14 -11.16 1.65
C TYR A 361 -2.01 -10.14 2.78
N LEU A 362 -1.48 -10.57 3.92
CA LEU A 362 -1.13 -9.68 5.04
C LEU A 362 0.36 -9.78 5.32
N ALA A 363 1.02 -8.64 5.43
CA ALA A 363 2.34 -8.49 6.00
C ALA A 363 2.17 -8.34 7.51
N GLU A 364 2.58 -9.35 8.26
CA GLU A 364 2.43 -9.42 9.71
C GLU A 364 3.78 -9.14 10.39
N GLU A 365 3.83 -8.14 11.26
CA GLU A 365 5.01 -7.67 12.01
C GLU A 365 4.79 -7.66 13.52
N ASP A 366 5.88 -7.76 14.28
CA ASP A 366 5.93 -7.72 15.74
C ASP A 366 6.25 -6.32 16.30
N SER A 367 6.07 -5.28 15.49
CA SER A 367 6.46 -3.91 15.81
C SER A 367 5.73 -3.28 17.00
N LEU A 368 4.54 -3.78 17.33
CA LEU A 368 3.71 -3.34 18.47
C LEU A 368 3.73 -4.35 19.63
N ASP A 369 4.58 -5.37 19.55
CA ASP A 369 4.83 -6.34 20.61
C ASP A 369 6.01 -5.88 21.49
N TYR A 370 6.20 -6.52 22.64
CA TYR A 370 7.39 -6.34 23.47
C TYR A 370 8.61 -7.09 22.90
N GLU A 371 8.38 -8.11 22.06
CA GLU A 371 9.40 -8.91 21.37
C GLU A 371 9.64 -8.38 19.93
N PHE A 372 10.01 -7.11 19.79
CA PHE A 372 10.20 -6.47 18.48
C PHE A 372 11.40 -7.02 17.70
N GLY A 373 11.19 -7.28 16.40
CA GLY A 373 12.24 -7.63 15.45
C GLY A 373 12.66 -9.09 15.49
N GLU A 374 11.93 -9.95 16.21
CA GLU A 374 12.20 -11.37 16.34
C GLU A 374 11.61 -12.19 15.18
N ASP A 375 10.45 -11.79 14.66
CA ASP A 375 9.77 -12.49 13.57
C ASP A 375 8.98 -11.59 12.62
N GLY A 376 8.51 -12.20 11.53
CA GLY A 376 7.72 -11.55 10.49
C GLY A 376 7.10 -12.62 9.60
N TYR A 377 5.83 -12.44 9.24
CA TYR A 377 5.09 -13.44 8.48
C TYR A 377 4.35 -12.82 7.31
N ILE A 378 4.11 -13.64 6.29
CA ILE A 378 3.21 -13.28 5.19
C ILE A 378 2.11 -14.30 5.14
N SER A 379 0.88 -13.88 5.42
CA SER A 379 -0.27 -14.78 5.49
C SER A 379 -1.21 -14.59 4.33
N VAL A 380 -1.79 -15.70 3.87
CA VAL A 380 -2.61 -15.77 2.66
C VAL A 380 -3.97 -16.39 2.97
N TRP A 381 -5.03 -15.71 2.55
CA TRP A 381 -6.40 -16.20 2.58
C TRP A 381 -7.02 -16.14 1.19
N ASP A 382 -7.85 -17.12 0.87
CA ASP A 382 -8.80 -17.05 -0.24
C ASP A 382 -9.93 -16.10 0.16
N LEU A 383 -10.14 -15.05 -0.65
CA LEU A 383 -11.13 -13.99 -0.47
C LEU A 383 -12.23 -14.05 -1.56
N THR A 384 -12.37 -15.16 -2.27
CA THR A 384 -13.44 -15.33 -3.28
C THR A 384 -14.82 -15.14 -2.67
N ASP A 385 -15.02 -15.62 -1.43
CA ASP A 385 -16.10 -15.17 -0.55
C ASP A 385 -15.54 -14.16 0.45
N ARG A 386 -15.74 -12.87 0.15
CA ARG A 386 -15.23 -11.75 0.96
C ARG A 386 -15.74 -11.73 2.40
N TYR A 387 -16.88 -12.36 2.69
CA TYR A 387 -17.43 -12.43 4.04
C TYR A 387 -16.92 -13.63 4.83
N ASN A 388 -16.42 -14.66 4.15
CA ASN A 388 -15.90 -15.88 4.77
C ASN A 388 -14.52 -16.25 4.21
N PRO A 389 -13.47 -15.45 4.48
CA PRO A 389 -12.14 -15.74 3.96
C PRO A 389 -11.62 -17.08 4.48
N ARG A 390 -10.99 -17.86 3.61
CA ARG A 390 -10.46 -19.18 3.96
C ARG A 390 -8.93 -19.14 4.01
N PHE A 391 -8.38 -19.40 5.18
CA PHE A 391 -6.93 -19.46 5.38
C PHE A 391 -6.28 -20.50 4.46
N ILE A 392 -5.27 -20.08 3.71
CA ILE A 392 -4.46 -20.93 2.84
C ILE A 392 -3.19 -21.32 3.56
N LYS A 393 -2.35 -20.34 3.89
CA LYS A 393 -1.06 -20.57 4.58
C LYS A 393 -0.51 -19.30 5.21
N ARG A 394 0.56 -19.48 5.99
CA ARG A 394 1.41 -18.42 6.54
C ARG A 394 2.86 -18.78 6.27
N MET A 395 3.54 -17.95 5.49
CA MET A 395 4.97 -18.07 5.20
C MET A 395 5.78 -17.70 6.43
N LYS A 396 6.82 -18.47 6.75
CA LYS A 396 7.60 -18.30 7.98
C LYS A 396 9.09 -18.08 7.71
N PRO A 397 9.80 -17.33 8.59
CA PRO A 397 11.25 -17.20 8.57
C PRO A 397 11.94 -18.58 8.62
N GLY A 398 12.95 -18.78 7.78
CA GLY A 398 13.72 -20.03 7.69
C GLY A 398 13.00 -21.22 7.06
N HIS A 399 11.79 -21.03 6.51
CA HIS A 399 11.05 -22.07 5.81
C HIS A 399 10.63 -21.62 4.40
N GLU A 400 9.66 -20.71 4.29
CA GLU A 400 9.30 -20.08 3.01
C GLU A 400 9.89 -18.67 2.85
N LEU A 401 10.25 -18.04 3.96
CA LEU A 401 10.93 -16.74 3.99
C LEU A 401 12.41 -16.96 4.35
N PRO A 402 13.31 -16.00 4.03
CA PRO A 402 14.71 -16.08 4.39
C PRO A 402 14.94 -16.38 5.88
N GLN A 403 16.08 -17.02 6.19
CA GLN A 403 16.48 -17.21 7.58
C GLN A 403 16.72 -15.85 8.24
N GLY A 404 16.10 -15.61 9.40
CA GLY A 404 16.19 -14.33 10.10
C GLY A 404 15.34 -13.21 9.50
N TYR A 405 14.42 -13.53 8.58
CA TYR A 405 13.40 -12.57 8.15
C TYR A 405 12.53 -12.14 9.34
N SER A 406 12.35 -10.84 9.53
CA SER A 406 11.48 -10.27 10.58
C SER A 406 10.73 -9.06 10.03
N VAL A 407 9.63 -8.64 10.65
CA VAL A 407 8.89 -7.41 10.31
C VAL A 407 8.55 -7.33 8.82
N ALA A 408 7.57 -8.13 8.37
CA ALA A 408 6.98 -7.92 7.05
C ALA A 408 6.19 -6.61 7.11
N HIS A 409 6.61 -5.58 6.38
CA HIS A 409 6.14 -4.21 6.64
C HIS A 409 5.29 -3.60 5.52
N THR A 410 5.72 -3.68 4.25
CA THR A 410 5.02 -3.03 3.13
C THR A 410 4.77 -4.02 2.02
N ILE A 411 3.57 -4.02 1.43
CA ILE A 411 3.21 -4.83 0.26
C ILE A 411 2.89 -3.90 -0.92
N SER A 412 3.52 -4.14 -2.06
CA SER A 412 3.21 -3.47 -3.31
C SER A 412 2.96 -4.49 -4.43
N PRO A 413 1.70 -4.69 -4.84
CA PRO A 413 1.37 -5.53 -5.99
C PRO A 413 1.91 -4.95 -7.30
N THR A 414 2.34 -5.81 -8.21
CA THR A 414 2.56 -5.39 -9.61
C THR A 414 1.22 -5.09 -10.29
N PRO A 415 1.16 -4.15 -11.25
CA PRO A 415 -0.10 -3.76 -11.90
C PRO A 415 -0.83 -4.91 -12.60
N ASP A 416 -0.08 -5.89 -13.10
CA ASP A 416 -0.60 -7.09 -13.74
C ASP A 416 -1.02 -8.18 -12.74
N ASN A 417 -0.87 -7.92 -11.44
CA ASN A 417 -1.15 -8.82 -10.33
C ASN A 417 -0.36 -10.15 -10.36
N ARG A 418 0.70 -10.28 -11.15
CA ARG A 418 1.52 -11.51 -11.18
C ARG A 418 2.41 -11.64 -9.96
N TYR A 419 2.88 -10.52 -9.41
CA TYR A 419 3.78 -10.52 -8.27
C TYR A 419 3.30 -9.60 -7.16
N LEU A 420 3.68 -9.94 -5.93
CA LEU A 420 3.71 -9.02 -4.79
C LEU A 420 5.16 -8.74 -4.45
N ILE A 421 5.48 -7.47 -4.25
CA ILE A 421 6.77 -7.04 -3.69
C ILE A 421 6.56 -6.72 -2.21
N VAL A 422 7.32 -7.37 -1.33
CA VAL A 422 7.14 -7.23 0.12
C VAL A 422 8.44 -6.80 0.78
N ALA A 423 8.42 -5.66 1.48
CA ALA A 423 9.56 -5.08 2.19
C ALA A 423 9.59 -5.53 3.65
N SER A 424 10.81 -5.76 4.16
CA SER A 424 11.13 -5.74 5.58
C SER A 424 12.25 -4.75 5.82
N TRP A 425 11.95 -3.66 6.53
CA TRP A 425 12.93 -2.64 6.88
C TRP A 425 13.83 -3.05 8.04
N VAL A 426 13.41 -4.01 8.88
CA VAL A 426 14.25 -4.49 10.00
C VAL A 426 15.25 -5.52 9.54
N SER A 427 14.83 -6.50 8.73
CA SER A 427 15.69 -7.60 8.30
C SER A 427 16.41 -7.35 6.98
N GLY A 428 16.14 -6.22 6.31
CA GLY A 428 16.87 -5.81 5.11
C GLY A 428 16.46 -6.55 3.83
N TYR A 429 15.25 -7.10 3.77
CA TYR A 429 14.80 -7.93 2.64
C TYR A 429 13.68 -7.27 1.84
N VAL A 430 13.74 -7.45 0.52
CA VAL A 430 12.62 -7.26 -0.40
C VAL A 430 12.35 -8.59 -1.10
N LEU A 431 11.11 -9.07 -1.00
CA LEU A 431 10.69 -10.36 -1.55
C LEU A 431 9.75 -10.17 -2.72
N LYS A 432 9.97 -10.90 -3.81
CA LYS A 432 9.04 -11.04 -4.93
C LYS A 432 8.30 -12.36 -4.78
N ILE A 433 6.98 -12.29 -4.61
CA ILE A 433 6.11 -13.46 -4.42
C ILE A 433 5.25 -13.63 -5.67
N ASP A 434 5.29 -14.81 -6.26
CA ASP A 434 4.39 -15.20 -7.35
C ASP A 434 2.98 -15.43 -6.80
N THR A 435 2.01 -14.69 -7.32
CA THR A 435 0.63 -14.68 -6.80
C THR A 435 -0.19 -15.88 -7.25
N VAL A 436 0.30 -16.71 -8.16
CA VAL A 436 -0.39 -17.94 -8.58
C VAL A 436 -0.03 -19.07 -7.61
N THR A 437 1.26 -19.21 -7.32
CA THR A 437 1.84 -20.31 -6.52
C THR A 437 2.01 -19.97 -5.04
N ASP A 438 1.93 -18.68 -4.68
CA ASP A 438 2.25 -18.14 -3.36
C ASP A 438 3.69 -18.43 -2.93
N GLN A 439 4.63 -18.52 -3.86
CA GLN A 439 6.04 -18.80 -3.56
C GLN A 439 6.89 -17.54 -3.70
N VAL A 440 7.88 -17.39 -2.82
CA VAL A 440 8.97 -16.42 -3.03
C VAL A 440 9.78 -16.90 -4.23
N VAL A 441 9.79 -16.10 -5.30
CA VAL A 441 10.51 -16.42 -6.55
C VAL A 441 11.81 -15.62 -6.71
N LYS A 442 11.94 -14.50 -5.99
CA LYS A 442 13.17 -13.73 -5.87
C LYS A 442 13.23 -13.07 -4.49
N GLN A 443 14.45 -13.00 -3.96
CA GLN A 443 14.79 -12.19 -2.80
C GLN A 443 15.91 -11.24 -3.19
N TRP A 444 15.77 -9.98 -2.76
CA TRP A 444 16.88 -9.05 -2.60
C TRP A 444 17.10 -8.86 -1.11
N GLY A 445 18.34 -8.89 -0.64
CA GLY A 445 18.65 -8.86 0.78
C GLY A 445 19.93 -8.13 1.13
N PRO A 446 20.42 -8.30 2.37
CA PRO A 446 21.68 -7.70 2.81
C PRO A 446 22.89 -8.05 1.95
N GLU A 447 22.90 -9.26 1.37
CA GLU A 447 23.95 -9.70 0.43
C GLU A 447 23.94 -8.90 -0.89
N ASP A 448 22.80 -8.33 -1.27
CA ASP A 448 22.66 -7.46 -2.44
C ASP A 448 22.89 -5.98 -2.10
N GLY A 449 23.16 -5.65 -0.83
CA GLY A 449 23.41 -4.27 -0.37
C GLY A 449 22.20 -3.54 0.24
N LEU A 450 21.09 -4.25 0.51
CA LEU A 450 19.94 -3.68 1.23
C LEU A 450 20.22 -3.58 2.73
N VAL A 451 19.80 -2.49 3.38
CA VAL A 451 19.94 -2.35 4.85
C VAL A 451 18.58 -2.27 5.52
N GLN A 452 17.78 -1.25 5.20
CA GLN A 452 16.43 -1.02 5.71
C GLN A 452 15.48 -0.56 4.60
N PRO A 453 15.14 -1.43 3.63
CA PRO A 453 14.24 -1.07 2.54
C PRO A 453 12.84 -0.74 3.07
N HIS A 454 12.35 0.45 2.74
CA HIS A 454 11.08 0.98 3.22
C HIS A 454 10.34 1.77 2.13
N GLY A 455 9.03 1.98 2.31
CA GLY A 455 8.25 2.84 1.41
C GLY A 455 8.09 2.34 -0.03
N ILE A 456 7.95 1.02 -0.23
CA ILE A 456 7.92 0.38 -1.56
C ILE A 456 6.72 0.82 -2.41
N PHE A 457 6.95 1.15 -3.67
CA PHE A 457 5.89 1.50 -4.63
C PHE A 457 6.17 0.94 -6.03
N ALA A 458 5.24 0.16 -6.58
CA ALA A 458 5.30 -0.32 -7.96
C ALA A 458 4.72 0.70 -8.95
N ALA A 459 5.42 0.96 -10.05
CA ALA A 459 4.90 1.78 -11.15
C ALA A 459 3.59 1.18 -11.67
N GLY A 460 2.56 2.02 -11.80
CA GLY A 460 1.21 1.59 -12.19
C GLY A 460 0.31 1.18 -11.03
N GLY A 461 0.86 1.06 -9.82
CA GLY A 461 0.07 0.98 -8.60
C GLY A 461 -0.55 2.33 -8.26
N THR A 462 -1.70 2.33 -7.60
CA THR A 462 -2.32 3.55 -7.05
C THR A 462 -2.00 3.76 -5.58
N ARG A 463 -1.19 2.84 -5.01
CA ARG A 463 -1.52 2.04 -3.81
C ARG A 463 -2.48 2.75 -2.87
#